data_AF-A0A7W7GZH0-F1
#
_entry.id   AF-A0A7W7GZH0-F1
#
_cell.length_a   1.000
_cell.length_b   1.000
_cell.length_c   1.000
_cell.angle_alpha   90.00
_cell.angle_beta   90.00
_cell.angle_gamma   90.00
#
_symmetry.space_group_name_H-M   'P 1'
#
loop_
_entity.id
_entity.type
_entity.pdbx_description
1 polymer ?
#
loop_
_entity_poly.entity_id
_entity_poly.type
_entity_poly.pdbx_seq_one_letter_code
_entity_poly.pdbx_strand_id
1 'polypeptide(L)'
;MLTPAQIGSVAFHRPPAGARGYHPDEVDAFLGDVAGEIQRLARENRELSDQLTPHDLAERVRRLELEYLDVQEHVTMLEAELERFRRPADTRMLAVAQRNADDHVAEARQQAETVLSQATTKAAQLISEAELKASTIVADARHAHAEAVAGLAAKRAAALDEIAELRAEVERQRAALAEDMRERLAEFTG
;
A
#
# COMPACT_ATOMS: atom_id res chain seq x y z
N MET A 1 -15.97 -75.24 12.87
CA MET A 1 -14.81 -75.17 13.79
C MET A 1 -14.48 -76.58 14.23
N LEU A 2 -13.24 -77.04 14.02
CA LEU A 2 -12.81 -78.35 14.53
C LEU A 2 -12.72 -78.27 16.05
N THR A 3 -13.35 -79.21 16.74
CA THR A 3 -13.19 -79.35 18.19
C THR A 3 -11.91 -80.13 18.50
N PRO A 4 -11.31 -79.92 19.68
CA PRO A 4 -10.17 -80.72 20.14
C PRO A 4 -10.42 -82.23 20.07
N ALA A 5 -11.65 -82.67 20.34
CA ALA A 5 -12.07 -84.07 20.22
C ALA A 5 -12.14 -84.56 18.77
N GLN A 6 -12.51 -83.68 17.83
CA GLN A 6 -12.47 -83.99 16.40
C GLN A 6 -11.03 -84.13 15.90
N ILE A 7 -10.08 -83.36 16.43
CA ILE A 7 -8.65 -83.44 16.06
C ILE A 7 -8.04 -84.78 16.52
N GLY A 8 -8.34 -85.20 17.75
CA GLY A 8 -7.86 -86.49 18.27
C GLY A 8 -8.54 -87.74 17.68
N SER A 9 -9.58 -87.56 16.87
CA SER A 9 -10.28 -88.67 16.18
C SER A 9 -10.04 -88.71 14.67
N VAL A 10 -9.23 -87.78 14.13
CA VAL A 10 -8.84 -87.82 12.72
C VAL A 10 -7.89 -88.98 12.48
N ALA A 11 -8.27 -89.88 11.57
CA ALA A 11 -7.40 -90.97 11.13
C ALA A 11 -6.81 -90.64 9.75
N PHE A 12 -5.49 -90.68 9.64
CA PHE A 12 -4.77 -90.52 8.38
C PHE A 12 -4.43 -91.90 7.79
N HIS A 13 -4.58 -92.05 6.47
CA HIS A 13 -4.21 -93.29 5.79
C HIS A 13 -2.69 -93.42 5.67
N ARG A 14 -2.17 -94.65 5.79
CA ARG A 14 -0.74 -94.93 5.58
C ARG A 14 -0.41 -94.70 4.08
N PRO A 15 0.73 -94.05 3.76
CA PRO A 15 1.12 -93.83 2.38
C PRO A 15 1.24 -95.16 1.59
N PRO A 16 0.94 -95.16 0.28
CA PRO A 16 1.09 -96.34 -0.59
C PRO A 16 2.52 -96.89 -0.57
N ALA A 17 2.69 -98.19 -0.80
CA ALA A 17 3.99 -98.86 -0.73
C ALA A 17 5.03 -98.17 -1.64
N GLY A 18 6.13 -97.70 -1.02
CA GLY A 18 7.23 -96.98 -1.70
C GLY A 18 7.18 -95.45 -1.58
N ALA A 19 6.10 -94.86 -1.07
CA ALA A 19 6.00 -93.43 -0.82
C ALA A 19 6.43 -93.07 0.61
N ARG A 20 7.11 -91.92 0.77
CA ARG A 20 7.44 -91.36 2.09
C ARG A 20 6.22 -90.64 2.66
N GLY A 21 5.94 -90.84 3.94
CA GLY A 21 4.95 -90.07 4.69
C GLY A 21 5.51 -89.66 6.03
N TYR A 22 4.80 -88.78 6.72
CA TYR A 22 5.17 -88.35 8.07
C TYR A 22 5.17 -89.53 9.03
N HIS A 23 6.06 -89.47 10.02
CA HIS A 23 6.09 -90.45 11.08
C HIS A 23 4.79 -90.34 11.90
N PRO A 24 4.04 -91.44 12.06
CA PRO A 24 2.77 -91.41 12.78
C PRO A 24 2.90 -90.78 14.16
N ASP A 25 3.96 -91.13 14.90
CA ASP A 25 4.20 -90.64 16.25
C ASP A 25 4.45 -89.12 16.31
N GLU A 26 5.10 -88.54 15.29
CA GLU A 26 5.34 -87.09 15.19
C GLU A 26 4.06 -86.32 14.83
N VAL A 27 3.22 -86.91 13.98
CA VAL A 27 1.91 -86.35 13.63
C VAL A 27 0.99 -86.39 14.84
N ASP A 28 0.97 -87.51 15.56
CA ASP A 28 0.15 -87.68 16.77
C ASP A 28 0.57 -86.70 17.88
N ALA A 29 1.88 -86.50 18.08
CA ALA A 29 2.40 -85.50 19.01
C ALA A 29 1.97 -84.07 18.62
N PHE A 30 2.13 -83.69 17.35
CA PHE A 30 1.73 -82.37 16.86
C PHE A 30 0.22 -82.13 16.97
N LEU A 31 -0.61 -83.13 16.66
CA LEU A 31 -2.07 -83.04 16.83
C LEU A 31 -2.47 -82.91 18.31
N GLY A 32 -1.71 -83.52 19.22
CA GLY A 32 -1.85 -83.32 20.66
C GLY A 32 -1.61 -81.87 21.08
N ASP A 33 -0.51 -81.26 20.62
CA ASP A 33 -0.18 -79.86 20.91
C ASP A 33 -1.22 -78.89 20.33
N VAL A 34 -1.63 -79.11 19.07
CA VAL A 34 -2.66 -78.30 18.40
C VAL A 34 -4.01 -78.44 19.11
N ALA A 35 -4.39 -79.64 19.54
CA ALA A 35 -5.63 -79.85 20.30
C ALA A 35 -5.59 -79.13 21.66
N GLY A 36 -4.44 -79.15 22.35
CA GLY A 36 -4.23 -78.40 23.59
C GLY A 36 -4.31 -76.89 23.39
N GLU A 37 -3.73 -76.37 22.32
CA GLU A 37 -3.75 -74.94 22.00
C GLU A 37 -5.15 -74.43 21.67
N ILE A 38 -5.91 -75.20 20.90
CA ILE A 38 -7.30 -74.89 20.57
C ILE A 38 -8.17 -74.92 21.83
N GLN A 39 -7.91 -75.84 22.77
CA GLN A 39 -8.60 -75.83 24.07
C GLN A 39 -8.29 -74.55 24.87
N ARG A 40 -7.03 -74.09 24.86
CA ARG A 40 -6.61 -72.87 25.56
C ARG A 40 -7.30 -71.64 24.96
N LEU A 41 -7.21 -71.45 23.65
CA LEU A 41 -7.85 -70.32 22.95
C LEU A 41 -9.38 -70.36 23.08
N ALA A 42 -10.00 -71.54 23.05
CA ALA A 42 -11.45 -71.66 23.25
C ALA A 42 -11.87 -71.39 24.70
N ARG A 43 -10.98 -71.56 25.68
CA ARG A 43 -11.21 -71.15 27.07
C ARG A 43 -11.04 -69.63 27.21
N GLU A 44 -9.95 -69.08 26.70
CA GLU A 44 -9.67 -67.64 26.74
C GLU A 44 -10.73 -66.82 26.00
N ASN A 45 -11.20 -67.27 24.83
CA ASN A 45 -12.27 -66.61 24.09
C ASN A 45 -13.61 -66.68 24.85
N ARG A 46 -13.90 -67.80 25.53
CA ARG A 46 -15.07 -67.88 26.42
C ARG A 46 -14.94 -66.94 27.61
N GLU A 47 -13.80 -66.90 28.27
CA GLU A 47 -13.54 -66.00 29.39
C GLU A 47 -13.65 -64.53 28.97
N LEU A 48 -13.13 -64.14 27.80
CA LEU A 48 -13.26 -62.80 27.24
C LEU A 48 -14.70 -62.48 26.83
N SER A 49 -15.42 -63.44 26.23
CA SER A 49 -16.82 -63.27 25.86
C SER A 49 -17.74 -63.20 27.08
N ASP A 50 -17.40 -63.88 28.17
CA ASP A 50 -18.12 -63.82 29.44
C ASP A 50 -17.85 -62.49 30.17
N GLN A 51 -16.65 -61.91 30.00
CA GLN A 51 -16.30 -60.58 30.51
C GLN A 51 -16.95 -59.43 29.72
N LEU A 52 -17.28 -59.64 28.44
CA LEU A 52 -17.93 -58.67 27.57
C LEU A 52 -19.39 -59.07 27.35
N THR A 53 -20.20 -58.94 28.39
CA THR A 53 -21.62 -59.21 28.23
C THR A 53 -22.25 -58.15 27.32
N PRO A 54 -23.24 -58.51 26.48
CA PRO A 54 -24.00 -57.52 25.70
C PRO A 54 -24.61 -56.41 26.55
N HIS A 55 -24.86 -56.70 27.84
CA HIS A 55 -25.36 -55.73 28.81
C HIS A 55 -24.32 -54.64 29.14
N ASP A 56 -23.05 -54.99 29.34
CA ASP A 56 -21.99 -54.02 29.67
C ASP A 56 -21.71 -53.04 28.52
N LEU A 57 -21.81 -53.54 27.28
CA LEU A 57 -21.71 -52.71 26.07
C LEU A 57 -22.90 -51.76 25.95
N ALA A 58 -24.13 -52.24 26.20
CA ALA A 58 -25.33 -51.41 26.16
C ALA A 58 -25.30 -50.28 27.21
N GLU A 59 -24.84 -50.58 28.42
CA GLU A 59 -24.68 -49.57 29.48
C GLU A 59 -23.58 -48.55 29.16
N ARG A 60 -22.48 -48.98 28.53
CA ARG A 60 -21.41 -48.07 28.10
C ARG A 60 -21.86 -47.16 26.94
N VAL A 61 -22.63 -47.68 25.99
CA VAL A 61 -23.23 -46.87 24.91
C VAL A 61 -24.21 -45.85 25.49
N ARG A 62 -25.12 -46.26 26.38
CA ARG A 62 -26.03 -45.33 27.08
C ARG A 62 -25.30 -44.20 27.80
N ARG A 63 -24.20 -44.53 28.49
CA ARG A 63 -23.39 -43.53 29.19
C ARG A 63 -22.82 -42.49 28.23
N LEU A 64 -22.25 -42.95 27.11
CA LEU A 64 -21.69 -42.07 26.09
C LEU A 64 -22.76 -41.22 25.39
N GLU A 65 -23.95 -41.77 25.17
CA GLU A 65 -25.08 -41.02 24.62
C GLU A 65 -25.51 -39.88 25.54
N LEU A 66 -25.56 -40.13 26.86
CA LEU A 66 -25.87 -39.09 27.86
C LEU A 66 -24.78 -38.01 27.93
N GLU A 67 -23.52 -38.42 27.92
CA GLU A 67 -22.37 -37.50 27.94
C GLU A 67 -22.33 -36.64 26.67
N TYR A 68 -22.60 -37.23 25.51
CA TYR A 68 -22.70 -36.49 24.26
C TYR A 68 -23.81 -35.44 24.29
N LEU A 69 -24.97 -35.78 24.88
CA LEU A 69 -26.09 -34.86 25.00
C LEU A 69 -25.74 -33.64 25.89
N ASP A 70 -25.12 -33.88 27.03
CA ASP A 70 -24.69 -32.83 27.97
C ASP A 70 -23.66 -31.90 27.34
N VAL A 71 -22.68 -32.48 26.62
CA VAL A 71 -21.68 -31.70 25.87
C VAL A 71 -22.34 -30.86 24.79
N GLN A 72 -23.32 -31.41 24.04
CA GLN A 72 -24.04 -30.63 23.04
C GLN A 72 -24.80 -29.45 23.67
N GLU A 73 -25.48 -29.67 24.79
CA GLU A 73 -26.20 -28.60 25.49
C GLU A 73 -25.24 -27.50 25.96
N HIS A 74 -24.08 -27.88 26.50
CA HIS A 74 -23.03 -26.95 26.90
C HIS A 74 -22.48 -26.12 25.73
N VAL A 75 -22.21 -26.76 24.59
CA VAL A 75 -21.75 -26.07 23.37
C VAL A 75 -22.81 -25.05 22.92
N THR A 76 -24.08 -25.45 22.88
CA THR A 76 -25.18 -24.59 22.45
C THR A 76 -25.35 -23.38 23.38
N MET A 77 -25.18 -23.57 24.70
CA MET A 77 -25.16 -22.49 25.69
C MET A 77 -24.00 -21.52 25.48
N LEU A 78 -22.78 -22.05 25.30
CA LEU A 78 -21.60 -21.22 25.06
C LEU A 78 -21.74 -20.40 23.79
N GLU A 79 -22.25 -20.99 22.71
CA GLU A 79 -22.51 -20.30 21.45
C GLU A 79 -23.52 -19.17 21.64
N ALA A 80 -24.60 -19.40 22.38
CA ALA A 80 -25.60 -18.36 22.68
C ALA A 80 -25.02 -17.22 23.54
N GLU A 81 -24.16 -17.53 24.50
CA GLU A 81 -23.48 -16.53 25.34
C GLU A 81 -22.49 -15.70 24.52
N LEU A 82 -21.66 -16.35 23.70
CA LEU A 82 -20.77 -15.69 22.73
C LEU A 82 -21.55 -14.75 21.81
N GLU A 83 -22.69 -15.19 21.28
CA GLU A 83 -23.49 -14.38 20.37
C GLU A 83 -24.10 -13.14 21.04
N ARG A 84 -24.47 -13.26 22.32
CA ARG A 84 -24.97 -12.14 23.14
C ARG A 84 -23.89 -11.09 23.41
N PHE A 85 -22.63 -11.50 23.57
CA PHE A 85 -21.52 -10.56 23.71
C PHE A 85 -21.11 -9.94 22.36
N ARG A 86 -21.30 -10.67 21.25
CA ARG A 86 -20.82 -10.28 19.91
C ARG A 86 -21.75 -9.32 19.16
N ARG A 87 -23.06 -9.35 19.40
CA ARG A 87 -24.06 -8.39 18.85
C ARG A 87 -24.46 -7.48 20.00
N PRO A 88 -24.41 -6.13 20.00
CA PRO A 88 -24.25 -5.10 18.95
C PRO A 88 -23.18 -4.02 19.26
N ALA A 89 -22.29 -4.25 20.24
CA ALA A 89 -21.30 -3.27 20.67
C ALA A 89 -20.25 -2.98 19.57
N ASP A 90 -19.78 -4.02 18.89
CA ASP A 90 -18.74 -3.90 17.86
C ASP A 90 -19.26 -3.21 16.60
N THR A 91 -20.45 -3.58 16.10
CA THR A 91 -21.01 -2.98 14.88
C THR A 91 -21.33 -1.50 15.07
N ARG A 92 -21.87 -1.12 16.23
CA ARG A 92 -22.22 0.28 16.50
C ARG A 92 -20.99 1.15 16.75
N MET A 93 -19.98 0.61 17.44
CA MET A 93 -18.71 1.31 17.66
C MET A 93 -17.94 1.49 16.34
N LEU A 94 -17.89 0.46 15.49
CA LEU A 94 -17.31 0.56 14.16
C LEU A 94 -18.04 1.58 13.28
N ALA A 95 -19.37 1.62 13.31
CA ALA A 95 -20.15 2.60 12.55
C ALA A 95 -19.89 4.04 13.02
N VAL A 96 -19.77 4.27 14.34
CA VAL A 96 -19.43 5.59 14.89
C VAL A 96 -17.99 5.98 14.55
N ALA A 97 -17.05 5.04 14.67
CA ALA A 97 -15.65 5.27 14.31
C ALA A 97 -15.51 5.61 12.82
N GLN A 98 -16.20 4.88 11.94
CA GLN A 98 -16.21 5.14 10.50
C GLN A 98 -16.79 6.52 10.20
N ARG A 99 -17.94 6.87 10.80
CA ARG A 99 -18.55 8.18 10.60
C ARG A 99 -17.65 9.32 11.06
N ASN A 100 -17.03 9.20 12.23
CA ASN A 100 -16.11 10.22 12.72
C ASN A 100 -14.89 10.36 11.80
N ALA A 101 -14.36 9.24 11.27
CA ALA A 101 -13.25 9.29 10.31
C ALA A 101 -13.68 10.01 9.02
N ASP A 102 -14.88 9.71 8.50
CA ASP A 102 -15.43 10.36 7.30
C ASP A 102 -15.65 11.87 7.54
N ASP A 103 -16.18 12.25 8.70
CA ASP A 103 -16.39 13.64 9.09
C ASP A 103 -15.06 14.41 9.19
N HIS A 104 -14.02 13.81 9.79
CA HIS A 104 -12.68 14.42 9.84
C HIS A 104 -12.03 14.56 8.47
N VAL A 105 -12.21 13.58 7.58
CA VAL A 105 -11.71 13.67 6.19
C VAL A 105 -12.43 14.78 5.43
N ALA A 106 -13.75 14.92 5.61
CA ALA A 106 -14.53 15.99 5.01
C ALA A 106 -14.09 17.38 5.52
N GLU A 107 -13.92 17.52 6.84
CA GLU A 107 -13.47 18.76 7.46
C GLU A 107 -12.07 19.16 6.99
N ALA A 108 -11.12 18.21 6.98
CA ALA A 108 -9.75 18.45 6.51
C ALA A 108 -9.72 18.87 5.03
N ARG A 109 -10.57 18.26 4.19
CA ARG A 109 -10.71 18.65 2.78
C ARG A 109 -11.25 20.07 2.63
N GLN A 110 -12.30 20.43 3.36
CA GLN A 110 -12.88 21.78 3.32
C GLN A 110 -11.88 22.84 3.79
N GLN A 111 -11.12 22.56 4.85
CA GLN A 111 -10.06 23.44 5.32
C GLN A 111 -8.95 23.61 4.27
N ALA A 112 -8.51 22.51 3.65
CA ALA A 112 -7.51 22.55 2.59
C ALA A 112 -7.99 23.35 1.37
N GLU A 113 -9.23 23.15 0.92
CA GLU A 113 -9.83 23.92 -0.18
C GLU A 113 -9.89 25.42 0.14
N THR A 114 -10.24 25.77 1.38
CA THR A 114 -10.27 27.16 1.84
C THR A 114 -8.88 27.80 1.78
N VAL A 115 -7.87 27.11 2.32
CA VAL A 115 -6.47 27.59 2.31
C VAL A 115 -5.96 27.73 0.88
N LEU A 116 -6.23 26.75 0.01
CA LEU A 116 -5.84 26.80 -1.39
C LEU A 116 -6.50 27.96 -2.14
N SER A 117 -7.79 28.20 -1.92
CA SER A 117 -8.52 29.32 -2.51
C SER A 117 -7.95 30.67 -2.06
N GLN A 118 -7.69 30.82 -0.76
CA GLN A 118 -7.08 32.02 -0.20
C GLN A 118 -5.67 32.26 -0.74
N ALA A 119 -4.84 31.22 -0.77
CA ALA A 119 -3.47 31.29 -1.30
C ALA A 119 -3.47 31.66 -2.79
N THR A 120 -4.36 31.06 -3.58
CA THR A 120 -4.48 31.35 -5.02
C THR A 120 -4.92 32.79 -5.26
N THR A 121 -5.92 33.26 -4.50
CA THR A 121 -6.39 34.65 -4.58
C THR A 121 -5.28 35.63 -4.20
N LYS A 122 -4.53 35.34 -3.13
CA LYS A 122 -3.44 36.20 -2.67
C LYS A 122 -2.28 36.22 -3.66
N ALA A 123 -1.93 35.07 -4.24
CA ALA A 123 -0.92 34.99 -5.28
C ALA A 123 -1.31 35.81 -6.52
N ALA A 124 -2.56 35.69 -6.98
CA ALA A 124 -3.05 36.48 -8.11
C ALA A 124 -3.01 37.99 -7.84
N GLN A 125 -3.36 38.42 -6.62
CA GLN A 125 -3.24 39.82 -6.20
C GLN A 125 -1.77 40.30 -6.22
N LEU A 126 -0.85 39.53 -5.66
CA LEU A 126 0.57 39.89 -5.62
C LEU A 126 1.18 39.99 -7.03
N ILE A 127 0.81 39.07 -7.93
CA ILE A 127 1.25 39.11 -9.33
C ILE A 127 0.72 40.39 -10.00
N SER A 128 -0.58 40.67 -9.88
CA SER A 128 -1.20 41.86 -10.46
C SER A 128 -0.57 43.16 -9.93
N GLU A 129 -0.31 43.25 -8.62
CA GLU A 129 0.37 44.40 -8.01
C GLU A 129 1.82 44.55 -8.50
N ALA A 130 2.55 43.44 -8.64
CA ALA A 130 3.92 43.44 -9.13
C ALA A 130 3.98 43.86 -10.62
N GLU A 131 3.07 43.35 -11.45
CA GLU A 131 2.94 43.72 -12.86
C GLU A 131 2.61 45.20 -13.02
N LEU A 132 1.68 45.73 -12.23
CA LEU A 132 1.34 47.16 -12.26
C LEU A 132 2.55 48.03 -11.87
N LYS A 133 3.23 47.69 -10.76
CA LYS A 133 4.44 48.41 -10.33
C LYS A 133 5.54 48.37 -11.38
N ALA A 134 5.79 47.20 -11.98
CA ALA A 134 6.77 47.04 -13.03
C ALA A 134 6.42 47.89 -14.27
N SER A 135 5.14 47.88 -14.68
CA SER A 135 4.65 48.70 -15.80
C SER A 135 4.88 50.19 -15.54
N THR A 136 4.55 50.68 -14.35
CA THR A 136 4.78 52.09 -13.96
C THR A 136 6.26 52.43 -13.98
N ILE A 137 7.13 51.61 -13.37
CA ILE A 137 8.58 51.84 -13.37
C ILE A 137 9.13 51.93 -14.80
N VAL A 138 8.68 51.04 -15.70
CA VAL A 138 9.10 51.05 -17.10
C VAL A 138 8.59 52.30 -17.82
N ALA A 139 7.36 52.73 -17.56
CA ALA A 139 6.79 53.95 -18.14
C ALA A 139 7.56 55.20 -17.68
N ASP A 140 7.82 55.33 -16.38
CA ASP A 140 8.55 56.44 -15.79
C ASP A 140 10.00 56.50 -16.31
N ALA A 141 10.68 55.35 -16.38
CA ALA A 141 12.04 55.27 -16.92
C ALA A 141 12.09 55.67 -18.40
N ARG A 142 11.11 55.25 -19.21
CA ARG A 142 11.00 55.66 -20.62
C ARG A 142 10.75 57.15 -20.76
N HIS A 143 9.87 57.72 -19.93
CA HIS A 143 9.58 59.15 -19.94
C HIS A 143 10.83 59.96 -19.60
N ALA A 144 11.49 59.65 -18.47
CA ALA A 144 12.71 60.32 -18.05
C ALA A 144 13.83 60.20 -19.10
N HIS A 145 13.96 59.04 -19.75
CA HIS A 145 14.91 58.86 -20.84
C HIS A 145 14.58 59.74 -22.05
N ALA A 146 13.31 59.79 -22.47
CA ALA A 146 12.89 60.63 -23.58
C ALA A 146 13.15 62.12 -23.31
N GLU A 147 12.85 62.60 -22.09
CA GLU A 147 13.17 63.96 -21.67
C GLU A 147 14.67 64.25 -21.68
N ALA A 148 15.48 63.35 -21.15
CA ALA A 148 16.94 63.50 -21.14
C ALA A 148 17.51 63.55 -22.57
N VAL A 149 17.04 62.68 -23.46
CA VAL A 149 17.44 62.67 -24.88
C VAL A 149 17.01 63.95 -25.58
N ALA A 150 15.78 64.43 -25.36
CA ALA A 150 15.31 65.69 -25.92
C ALA A 150 16.15 66.88 -25.42
N GLY A 151 16.50 66.90 -24.14
CA GLY A 151 17.38 67.92 -23.56
C GLY A 151 18.80 67.90 -24.15
N LEU A 152 19.38 66.71 -24.38
CA LEU A 152 20.68 66.58 -25.05
C LEU A 152 20.60 67.03 -26.52
N ALA A 153 19.52 66.69 -27.22
CA ALA A 153 19.31 67.12 -28.60
C ALA A 153 19.19 68.65 -28.70
N ALA A 154 18.47 69.29 -27.77
CA ALA A 154 18.35 70.74 -27.69
C ALA A 154 19.70 71.42 -27.41
N LYS A 155 20.49 70.91 -26.44
CA LYS A 155 21.84 71.40 -26.17
C LYS A 155 22.77 71.26 -27.38
N ARG A 156 22.69 70.13 -28.10
CA ARG A 156 23.46 69.91 -29.32
C ARG A 156 23.08 70.91 -30.41
N ALA A 157 21.79 71.20 -30.60
CA ALA A 157 21.34 72.19 -31.57
C ALA A 157 21.89 73.58 -31.24
N ALA A 158 21.73 74.04 -30.00
CA ALA A 158 22.26 75.33 -29.55
C ALA A 158 23.78 75.44 -29.73
N ALA A 159 24.53 74.39 -29.40
CA ALA A 159 25.99 74.37 -29.61
C ALA A 159 26.38 74.42 -31.09
N LEU A 160 25.60 73.78 -31.99
CA LEU A 160 25.84 73.86 -33.43
C LEU A 160 25.54 75.26 -33.98
N ASP A 161 24.49 75.91 -33.49
CA ASP A 161 24.16 77.29 -33.85
C ASP A 161 25.27 78.26 -33.41
N GLU A 162 25.77 78.13 -32.17
CA GLU A 162 26.90 78.92 -31.66
C GLU A 162 28.18 78.72 -32.50
N ILE A 163 28.48 77.47 -32.88
CA ILE A 163 29.59 77.18 -33.80
C ILE A 163 29.40 77.85 -35.16
N ALA A 164 28.17 77.87 -35.69
CA ALA A 164 27.88 78.52 -36.97
C ALA A 164 28.05 80.04 -36.89
N GLU A 165 27.59 80.67 -35.79
CA GLU A 165 27.77 82.10 -35.54
C GLU A 165 29.25 82.48 -35.43
N LEU A 166 30.03 81.72 -34.64
CA LEU A 166 31.47 81.95 -34.50
C LEU A 166 32.21 81.81 -35.83
N ARG A 167 31.84 80.82 -36.66
CA ARG A 167 32.40 80.67 -38.00
C ARG A 167 32.08 81.86 -38.90
N ALA A 168 30.83 82.34 -38.88
CA ALA A 168 30.43 83.51 -39.65
C ALA A 168 31.20 84.76 -39.21
N GLU A 169 31.43 84.93 -37.90
CA GLU A 169 32.20 86.04 -37.35
C GLU A 169 33.66 85.99 -37.80
N VAL A 170 34.31 84.83 -37.73
CA VAL A 170 35.69 84.66 -38.23
C VAL A 170 35.80 85.00 -39.72
N GLU A 171 34.83 84.56 -40.54
CA GLU A 171 34.83 84.89 -41.97
C GLU A 171 34.60 86.38 -42.22
N ARG A 172 33.73 87.05 -41.46
CA ARG A 172 33.57 88.52 -41.50
C ARG A 172 34.87 89.25 -41.15
N GLN A 173 35.53 88.84 -40.07
CA GLN A 173 36.79 89.45 -39.63
C GLN A 173 37.91 89.27 -40.65
N ARG A 174 38.01 88.07 -41.25
CA ARG A 174 38.95 87.79 -42.35
C ARG A 174 38.68 88.67 -43.56
N ALA A 175 37.42 88.81 -43.98
CA ALA A 175 37.05 89.65 -45.11
C ALA A 175 37.37 91.14 -44.84
N ALA A 176 37.05 91.64 -43.65
CA ALA A 176 37.36 93.01 -43.25
C ALA A 176 38.86 93.29 -43.23
N LEU A 177 39.66 92.39 -42.66
CA LEU A 177 41.13 92.50 -42.66
C LEU A 177 41.70 92.49 -44.08
N ALA A 178 41.16 91.63 -44.95
CA ALA A 178 41.58 91.56 -46.35
C ALA A 178 41.20 92.83 -47.15
N GLU A 179 40.12 93.53 -46.79
CA GLU A 179 39.76 94.82 -47.36
C GLU A 179 40.69 95.93 -46.87
N ASP A 180 40.89 96.09 -45.56
CA ASP A 180 41.81 97.08 -44.99
C ASP A 180 43.23 96.93 -45.53
N MET A 181 43.73 95.69 -45.68
CA MET A 181 45.02 95.45 -46.33
C MET A 181 45.04 95.87 -47.81
N ARG A 182 43.94 95.66 -48.55
CA ARG A 182 43.83 96.09 -49.95
C ARG A 182 43.78 97.61 -50.08
N GLU A 183 43.02 98.28 -49.24
CA GLU A 183 42.93 99.75 -49.19
C GLU A 183 44.30 100.36 -48.90
N ARG A 184 44.99 99.89 -47.85
CA ARG A 184 46.35 100.38 -47.52
C ARG A 184 47.34 100.14 -48.66
N LEU A 185 47.31 98.98 -49.32
CA LEU A 185 48.19 98.73 -50.46
C LEU A 185 47.90 99.66 -51.64
N ALA A 186 46.63 99.99 -51.89
CA ALA A 186 46.25 100.94 -52.93
C ALA A 186 46.77 102.37 -52.61
N GLU A 187 46.68 102.80 -51.35
CA GLU A 187 47.24 104.09 -50.91
C GLU A 187 48.77 104.20 -51.07
N PHE A 188 49.51 103.09 -50.95
CA PHE A 188 50.96 103.08 -51.14
C PHE A 188 51.42 102.92 -52.60
N THR A 189 50.52 102.55 -53.51
CA THR A 189 50.85 102.24 -54.92
C THR A 189 50.29 103.24 -55.93
N GLY A 190 49.46 104.20 -55.49
CA GLY A 190 49.01 105.38 -56.26
C GLY A 190 49.85 106.61 -55.96
#